data_AF-A0A849GVV9-F1
#
_entry.id   AF-A0A849GVV9-F1
#
_cell.length_a   1.000
_cell.length_b   1.000
_cell.length_c   1.000
_cell.angle_alpha   90.00
_cell.angle_beta   90.00
_cell.angle_gamma   90.00
#
_symmetry.space_group_name_H-M   'P 1'
#
loop_
_entity.id
_entity.type
_entity.pdbx_description
1 polymer ?
#
loop_
_entity_poly.entity_id
_entity_poly.type
_entity_poly.pdbx_seq_one_letter_code
_entity_poly.pdbx_strand_id
1 'polypeptide(L)'
;GADTLEGWAGSDTIVLGNGDEAWGEFATAAADGASDTFVSGTWITGAVPTVHDYDPAVDQLVLYYDPAINPSPAVAVNTTSPGGMTIHTLTLDGVALMQINAGTATYAINPATDVQLRTS
;
A
#
# COMPACT_ATOMS: atom_id res chain seq x y z
N GLY A 1 -6.05 15.60 -0.92
CA GLY A 1 -5.90 16.14 -2.28
C GLY A 1 -5.34 14.99 -3.05
N ALA A 2 -4.26 15.17 -3.80
CA ALA A 2 -3.15 14.22 -3.74
C ALA A 2 -2.14 14.83 -2.77
N ASP A 3 -1.80 14.11 -1.71
CA ASP A 3 -0.93 14.57 -0.64
C ASP A 3 0.40 13.78 -0.63
N THR A 4 1.46 14.36 -0.07
CA THR A 4 2.73 13.65 0.20
C THR A 4 2.79 13.35 1.69
N LEU A 5 2.91 12.07 2.04
CA LEU A 5 2.88 11.58 3.41
C LEU A 5 4.21 10.90 3.75
N GLU A 6 4.79 11.24 4.89
CA GLU A 6 6.08 10.70 5.35
C GLU A 6 5.95 10.34 6.83
N GLY A 7 6.28 9.12 7.23
CA GLY A 7 6.28 8.68 8.64
C GLY A 7 7.49 9.19 9.43
N TRP A 8 8.63 9.26 8.75
CA TRP A 8 9.95 9.68 9.25
C TRP A 8 10.71 8.59 9.99
N ALA A 9 10.66 8.57 11.31
CA ALA A 9 11.52 7.69 12.10
C ALA A 9 10.69 6.99 13.16
N GLY A 10 10.93 5.70 13.32
CA GLY A 10 10.08 4.83 14.12
C GLY A 10 8.99 4.17 13.28
N SER A 11 8.09 3.46 13.96
CA SER A 11 7.04 2.68 13.32
C SER A 11 5.77 3.51 13.18
N ASP A 12 5.44 3.88 11.96
CA ASP A 12 4.36 4.79 11.64
C ASP A 12 3.14 4.06 11.08
N THR A 13 1.98 4.72 11.21
CA THR A 13 0.75 4.29 10.56
C THR A 13 0.27 5.41 9.66
N ILE A 14 0.33 5.16 8.35
CA ILE A 14 0.05 6.14 7.32
C ILE A 14 -1.26 5.74 6.64
N VAL A 15 -2.27 6.60 6.73
CA VAL A 15 -3.58 6.38 6.12
C VAL A 15 -3.67 7.18 4.84
N LEU A 16 -3.81 6.48 3.70
CA LEU A 16 -3.77 7.08 2.38
C LEU A 16 -5.17 7.40 1.87
N GLY A 17 -5.32 8.60 1.30
CA GLY A 17 -6.46 9.07 0.53
C GLY A 17 -6.24 8.91 -0.98
N ASN A 18 -7.15 9.50 -1.77
CA ASN A 18 -7.09 9.40 -3.23
C ASN A 18 -5.80 10.05 -3.80
N GLY A 19 -4.94 9.26 -4.42
CA GLY A 19 -3.76 9.75 -5.15
C GLY A 19 -2.62 10.24 -4.27
N ASP A 20 -2.65 9.90 -2.97
CA ASP A 20 -1.55 10.22 -2.07
C ASP A 20 -0.29 9.42 -2.42
N GLU A 21 0.87 10.02 -2.17
CA GLU A 21 2.19 9.43 -2.34
C GLU A 21 2.81 9.28 -0.94
N ALA A 22 3.16 8.07 -0.53
CA ALA A 22 3.57 7.76 0.84
C ALA A 22 4.96 7.12 0.92
N TRP A 23 5.66 7.49 1.99
CA TRP A 23 6.93 6.94 2.46
C TRP A 23 6.82 6.61 3.95
N GLY A 24 7.31 5.43 4.33
CA GLY A 24 7.51 5.05 5.73
C GLY A 24 8.50 6.00 6.38
N GLU A 25 9.64 6.22 5.72
CA GLU A 25 10.64 7.16 6.19
C GLU A 25 10.54 8.55 5.54
N PHE A 26 11.50 9.42 5.85
CA PHE A 26 11.68 10.65 5.07
C PHE A 26 12.15 10.26 3.66
N ALA A 27 11.54 10.79 2.59
CA ALA A 27 11.73 10.31 1.20
C ALA A 27 13.19 10.37 0.68
N THR A 28 14.10 11.02 1.40
CA THR A 28 15.54 11.11 1.07
C THR A 28 16.46 10.49 2.12
N ALA A 29 15.91 9.92 3.19
CA ALA A 29 16.64 9.22 4.22
C ALA A 29 16.82 7.74 3.86
N ALA A 30 17.77 7.08 4.53
CA ALA A 30 17.85 5.63 4.49
C ALA A 30 16.80 5.05 5.44
N ALA A 31 16.27 3.88 5.07
CA ALA A 31 15.36 3.13 5.93
C ALA A 31 15.98 2.90 7.32
N ASP A 32 15.20 3.13 8.37
CA ASP A 32 15.64 2.91 9.75
C ASP A 32 15.33 1.48 10.24
N GLY A 33 14.59 0.71 9.44
CA GLY A 33 14.20 -0.68 9.70
C GLY A 33 13.06 -0.80 10.71
N ALA A 34 12.36 0.29 11.02
CA ALA A 34 11.11 0.26 11.74
C ALA A 34 10.00 -0.38 10.88
N SER A 35 8.94 -0.82 11.54
CA SER A 35 7.80 -1.47 10.88
C SER A 35 6.70 -0.46 10.60
N ASP A 36 6.57 -0.04 9.36
CA ASP A 36 5.53 0.90 8.94
C ASP A 36 4.27 0.20 8.49
N THR A 37 3.13 0.85 8.73
CA THR A 37 1.81 0.35 8.34
C THR A 37 1.16 1.31 7.36
N PHE A 38 1.05 0.87 6.10
CA PHE A 38 0.36 1.61 5.05
C PHE A 38 -1.10 1.15 4.96
N VAL A 39 -2.03 2.09 5.12
CA VAL A 39 -3.46 1.81 5.21
C VAL A 39 -4.20 2.47 4.06
N SER A 40 -4.92 1.66 3.28
CA SER A 40 -5.90 2.14 2.30
C SER A 40 -7.24 1.43 2.51
N GLY A 41 -8.25 1.73 1.69
CA GLY A 41 -9.53 1.06 1.80
C GLY A 41 -10.56 1.48 0.75
N THR A 42 -11.79 1.01 0.93
CA THR A 42 -12.90 1.23 -0.01
C THR A 42 -13.35 2.69 -0.13
N TRP A 43 -12.78 3.62 0.65
CA TRP A 43 -12.93 5.06 0.42
C TRP A 43 -12.19 5.56 -0.83
N ILE A 44 -11.24 4.76 -1.35
CA ILE A 44 -10.56 5.10 -2.60
C ILE A 44 -11.53 4.96 -3.77
N THR A 45 -11.80 6.10 -4.39
CA THR A 45 -12.78 6.24 -5.49
C THR A 45 -12.20 7.00 -6.69
N GLY A 46 -10.99 7.53 -6.56
CA GLY A 46 -10.30 8.34 -7.55
C GLY A 46 -8.95 7.76 -7.94
N ALA A 47 -7.93 8.62 -8.00
CA ALA A 47 -6.56 8.18 -8.20
C ALA A 47 -6.15 7.20 -7.09
N VAL A 48 -5.48 6.11 -7.48
CA VAL A 48 -5.00 5.10 -6.54
C VAL A 48 -3.76 5.66 -5.83
N PRO A 49 -3.68 5.63 -4.50
CA PRO A 49 -2.48 6.07 -3.79
C PRO A 49 -1.31 5.11 -3.98
N THR A 50 -0.09 5.63 -3.84
CA THR A 50 1.16 4.89 -4.06
C THR A 50 2.07 4.94 -2.84
N VAL A 51 2.65 3.79 -2.49
CA VAL A 51 3.71 3.63 -1.50
C VAL A 51 5.03 3.37 -2.24
N HIS A 52 6.12 4.02 -1.83
CA HIS A 52 7.39 3.98 -2.58
C HIS A 52 8.52 3.18 -1.94
N ASP A 53 8.45 2.89 -0.64
CA ASP A 53 9.55 2.34 0.14
C ASP A 53 9.19 1.07 0.92
N TYR A 54 8.01 0.49 0.65
CA TYR A 54 7.56 -0.76 1.29
C TYR A 54 8.63 -1.87 1.26
N ASP A 55 9.01 -2.33 2.46
CA ASP A 55 9.82 -3.52 2.70
C ASP A 55 8.95 -4.67 3.23
N PRO A 56 8.73 -5.75 2.45
CA PRO A 56 7.92 -6.88 2.88
C PRO A 56 8.48 -7.65 4.09
N ALA A 57 9.73 -7.42 4.49
CA ALA A 57 10.32 -8.04 5.67
C ALA A 57 9.87 -7.38 6.99
N VAL A 58 9.52 -6.09 6.97
CA VAL A 58 9.24 -5.31 8.19
C VAL A 58 7.89 -4.59 8.14
N ASP A 59 7.43 -4.16 6.97
CA ASP A 59 6.23 -3.33 6.84
C ASP A 59 4.95 -4.14 6.69
N GLN A 60 3.82 -3.48 6.88
CA GLN A 60 2.48 -4.05 6.79
C GLN A 60 1.60 -3.26 5.82
N LEU A 61 0.88 -3.98 4.95
CA LEU A 61 -0.15 -3.40 4.10
C LEU A 61 -1.52 -3.72 4.68
N VAL A 62 -2.38 -2.72 4.81
CA VAL A 62 -3.73 -2.88 5.37
C VAL A 62 -4.77 -2.32 4.41
N LEU A 63 -5.80 -3.11 4.10
CA LEU A 63 -6.96 -2.68 3.33
C LEU A 63 -8.22 -2.73 4.20
N TYR A 64 -8.84 -1.58 4.38
CA TYR A 64 -10.13 -1.44 5.04
C TYR A 64 -11.29 -1.60 4.05
N TYR A 65 -12.34 -2.27 4.49
CA TYR A 65 -13.58 -2.43 3.72
C TYR A 65 -14.81 -2.40 4.63
N ASP A 66 -15.97 -2.09 4.06
CA ASP A 66 -17.26 -2.23 4.73
C ASP A 66 -17.87 -3.62 4.47
N PRO A 67 -18.02 -4.49 5.48
CA PRO A 67 -18.57 -5.83 5.30
C PRO A 67 -20.07 -5.86 4.97
N ALA A 68 -20.81 -4.76 5.20
CA ALA A 68 -22.20 -4.65 4.77
C ALA A 68 -22.31 -4.46 3.24
N ILE A 69 -21.28 -3.89 2.63
CA ILE A 69 -21.20 -3.65 1.18
C ILE A 69 -20.48 -4.82 0.50
N ASN A 70 -19.34 -5.24 1.04
CA ASN A 70 -18.51 -6.34 0.53
C ASN A 70 -18.43 -7.47 1.58
N PRO A 71 -19.43 -8.37 1.67
CA PRO A 71 -19.46 -9.42 2.69
C PRO A 71 -18.44 -10.56 2.48
N SER A 72 -17.83 -10.64 1.29
CA SER A 72 -16.82 -11.65 0.96
C SER A 72 -15.71 -11.01 0.10
N PRO A 73 -14.92 -10.09 0.68
CA PRO A 73 -13.91 -9.37 -0.09
C PRO A 73 -12.79 -10.30 -0.56
N ALA A 74 -12.36 -10.14 -1.81
CA ALA A 74 -11.23 -10.86 -2.38
C ALA A 74 -10.07 -9.90 -2.68
N VAL A 75 -8.95 -10.08 -1.98
CA VAL A 75 -7.71 -9.35 -2.27
C VAL A 75 -6.98 -10.02 -3.43
N ALA A 76 -6.50 -9.23 -4.38
CA ALA A 76 -5.55 -9.68 -5.39
C ALA A 76 -4.40 -8.68 -5.53
N VAL A 77 -3.26 -9.17 -5.99
CA VAL A 77 -2.10 -8.36 -6.33
C VAL A 77 -1.81 -8.52 -7.81
N ASN A 78 -1.85 -7.42 -8.56
CA ASN A 78 -1.48 -7.38 -9.97
C ASN A 78 -0.12 -6.70 -10.12
N THR A 79 0.88 -7.45 -10.58
CA THR A 79 2.23 -6.93 -10.79
C THR A 79 2.45 -6.56 -12.25
N THR A 80 2.98 -5.38 -12.50
CA THR A 80 3.41 -4.93 -13.83
C THR A 80 4.85 -4.41 -13.77
N SER A 81 5.51 -4.37 -14.92
CA SER A 81 6.90 -3.88 -15.02
C SER A 81 7.09 -2.82 -16.11
N PRO A 82 6.33 -1.70 -16.10
CA PRO A 82 6.48 -0.65 -17.10
C PRO A 82 7.90 -0.07 -17.06
N GLY A 83 8.57 -0.03 -18.22
CA GLY A 83 9.94 0.51 -18.30
C GLY A 83 10.97 -0.22 -17.44
N GLY A 84 10.69 -1.45 -17.00
CA GLY A 84 11.56 -2.21 -16.10
C GLY A 84 11.37 -1.91 -14.60
N MET A 85 10.42 -1.06 -14.23
CA MET A 85 10.08 -0.75 -12.83
C MET A 85 8.93 -1.62 -12.35
N THR A 86 9.10 -2.34 -11.25
CA THR A 86 8.07 -3.20 -10.65
C THR A 86 7.03 -2.36 -9.91
N ILE A 87 5.76 -2.52 -10.30
CA ILE A 87 4.61 -1.92 -9.62
C ILE A 87 3.64 -3.04 -9.24
N HIS A 88 3.34 -3.16 -7.95
CA HIS A 88 2.28 -4.03 -7.44
C HIS A 88 1.01 -3.20 -7.22
N THR A 89 -0.11 -3.60 -7.81
CA THR A 89 -1.41 -2.98 -7.55
C THR A 89 -2.25 -3.93 -6.71
N LEU A 90 -2.56 -3.52 -5.48
CA LEU A 90 -3.46 -4.22 -4.59
C LEU A 90 -4.89 -3.86 -4.97
N THR A 91 -5.70 -4.89 -5.21
CA THR A 91 -7.11 -4.73 -5.54
C THR A 91 -8.00 -5.47 -4.54
N LEU A 92 -9.18 -4.93 -4.30
CA LEU A 92 -10.27 -5.58 -3.58
C LEU A 92 -11.42 -5.78 -4.56
N ASP A 93 -11.79 -7.04 -4.84
CA ASP A 93 -12.85 -7.39 -5.80
C ASP A 93 -12.63 -6.74 -7.20
N GLY A 94 -11.36 -6.57 -7.58
CA GLY A 94 -10.95 -5.94 -8.85
C GLY A 94 -10.83 -4.41 -8.81
N VAL A 95 -11.22 -3.75 -7.72
CA VAL A 95 -11.04 -2.30 -7.54
C VAL A 95 -9.64 -2.03 -6.96
N ALA A 96 -8.84 -1.20 -7.63
CA ALA A 96 -7.50 -0.84 -7.16
C ALA A 96 -7.60 0.13 -5.97
N LEU A 97 -6.97 -0.24 -4.86
CA LEU A 97 -7.00 0.54 -3.62
C LEU A 97 -5.63 1.06 -3.21
N MET A 98 -4.54 0.42 -3.63
CA MET A 98 -3.18 0.84 -3.29
C MET A 98 -2.21 0.34 -4.36
N GLN A 99 -1.21 1.16 -4.69
CA GLN A 99 -0.07 0.76 -5.48
C GLN A 99 1.19 0.76 -4.63
N ILE A 100 2.06 -0.21 -4.87
CA ILE A 100 3.40 -0.27 -4.32
C ILE A 100 4.36 -0.11 -5.49
N ASN A 101 5.07 1.01 -5.52
CA ASN A 101 6.15 1.25 -6.46
C ASN A 101 7.44 0.67 -5.90
N ALA A 102 7.70 -0.61 -6.16
CA ALA A 102 8.90 -1.30 -5.72
C ALA A 102 10.16 -0.86 -6.50
N GLY A 103 10.01 0.01 -7.50
CA GLY A 103 11.11 0.47 -8.33
C GLY A 103 11.85 -0.68 -9.02
N THR A 104 13.13 -0.85 -8.74
CA THR A 104 13.93 -1.97 -9.27
C THR A 104 13.99 -3.18 -8.34
N ALA A 105 13.38 -3.10 -7.16
CA ALA A 105 13.32 -4.21 -6.23
C ALA A 105 12.50 -5.38 -6.82
N THR A 106 12.90 -6.59 -6.45
CA THR A 106 12.30 -7.83 -6.94
C THR A 106 11.81 -8.64 -5.76
N TYR A 107 10.64 -8.28 -5.24
CA TYR A 107 9.88 -9.09 -4.29
C TYR A 107 8.48 -9.35 -4.84
N ALA A 108 7.80 -10.34 -4.27
CA ALA A 108 6.40 -10.59 -4.53
C ALA A 108 5.60 -10.21 -3.28
N ILE A 109 4.41 -9.68 -3.47
CA ILE A 109 3.45 -9.48 -2.38
C ILE A 109 2.43 -10.61 -2.45
N ASN A 110 2.39 -11.42 -1.41
CA ASN A 110 1.40 -12.46 -1.22
C ASN A 110 0.17 -11.88 -0.51
N PRO A 111 -0.99 -11.79 -1.18
CA PRO A 111 -2.19 -11.20 -0.59
C PRO A 111 -2.68 -11.91 0.68
N ALA A 112 -2.31 -13.18 0.90
CA ALA A 112 -2.73 -13.93 2.07
C ALA A 112 -1.87 -13.71 3.32
N THR A 113 -0.64 -13.21 3.16
CA THR A 113 0.31 -13.04 4.28
C THR A 113 0.74 -11.59 4.48
N ASP A 114 0.78 -10.81 3.41
CA ASP A 114 1.41 -9.49 3.42
C ASP A 114 0.36 -8.37 3.44
N VAL A 115 -0.91 -8.71 3.16
CA VAL A 115 -2.05 -7.79 3.16
C VAL A 115 -3.05 -8.18 4.24
N GLN A 116 -3.28 -7.29 5.19
CA GLN A 116 -4.30 -7.46 6.22
C GLN A 116 -5.61 -6.80 5.79
N LEU A 117 -6.70 -7.57 5.79
CA LEU A 117 -8.04 -7.02 5.67
C LEU A 117 -8.57 -6.57 7.03
N ARG A 118 -9.13 -5.35 7.09
CA ARG A 118 -9.79 -4.81 8.28
C ARG A 118 -11.15 -4.23 7.92
N THR A 119 -12.05 -4.19 8.90
CA THR A 119 -13.39 -3.61 8.73
C THR A 119 -13.40 -2.16 9.21
N SER A 120 -13.99 -1.26 8.43
CA SER A 120 -14.23 0.14 8.82
C SER A 120 -15.48 0.30 9.69
#